data_AF-A0A5N6NNY3-F1
#
_entry.id   AF-A0A5N6NNY3-F1
#
_cell.length_a   1.000
_cell.length_b   1.000
_cell.length_c   1.000
_cell.angle_alpha   90.00
_cell.angle_beta   90.00
_cell.angle_gamma   90.00
#
_symmetry.space_group_name_H-M   'P 1'
#
loop_
_entity.id
_entity.type
_entity.pdbx_description
1 polymer ?
#
loop_
_entity_poly.entity_id
_entity_poly.type
_entity_poly.pdbx_seq_one_letter_code
_entity_poly.pdbx_strand_id
1 'polypeptide(L)'
;MIGRFVSYGYFHNIPGSLADKGCYVVKRIDGCQYFGKALDLMSLPSFECMELSRLKMIKPIQTKHNETFEKLLKKEARSGWSLLSPQTKDKIHGYPKLKVFKRPRLRMIEQNWNPYFKFWFYDEQTAEAVNLLKQEDQWRVIRMLDPVRIVNCSKDDIDLLNMAEIFAADGYHDVGISYKDMVVQFQTIARMCYTIGIHSGCNWEDVNYLYAELMKIQKERDERDDKLEAERLAKIPRSVVIRAVDNVVGETSGVEDKTEDKSEGQD
;
A
#
# COMPACT_ATOMS: atom_id res chain seq x y z
N MET A 1 11.69 3.71 -2.56
CA MET A 1 10.91 4.62 -1.69
C MET A 1 9.99 3.73 -0.89
N ILE A 2 10.03 3.75 0.46
CA ILE A 2 9.07 2.97 1.26
C ILE A 2 7.74 3.76 1.19
N GLY A 3 6.63 3.10 0.81
CA GLY A 3 5.37 3.77 0.48
C GLY A 3 4.83 4.70 1.58
N ARG A 4 4.21 5.83 1.23
CA ARG A 4 3.67 6.81 2.19
C ARG A 4 2.56 6.21 3.06
N PHE A 5 2.43 6.68 4.31
CA PHE A 5 1.37 6.23 5.21
C PHE A 5 0.01 6.83 4.86
N VAL A 6 -0.99 5.98 4.74
CA VAL A 6 -2.38 6.39 4.52
C VAL A 6 -3.13 6.42 5.84
N SER A 7 -3.02 5.36 6.64
CA SER A 7 -3.64 5.30 7.95
C SER A 7 -2.91 4.31 8.86
N TYR A 8 -3.24 4.33 10.15
CA TYR A 8 -2.73 3.34 11.09
C TYR A 8 -3.71 3.12 12.23
N GLY A 9 -3.62 1.97 12.88
CA GLY A 9 -4.51 1.65 13.98
C GLY A 9 -4.05 0.47 14.82
N TYR A 10 -4.72 0.28 15.95
CA TYR A 10 -4.57 -0.92 16.76
C TYR A 10 -5.79 -1.80 16.61
N PHE A 11 -5.59 -3.02 16.15
CA PHE A 11 -6.66 -3.95 15.84
C PHE A 11 -6.49 -5.21 16.66
N HIS A 12 -7.54 -5.55 17.40
CA HIS A 12 -7.62 -6.83 18.07
C HIS A 12 -8.01 -7.91 17.07
N ASN A 13 -7.68 -9.16 17.39
CA ASN A 13 -8.02 -10.29 16.54
C ASN A 13 -7.47 -10.16 15.10
N ILE A 14 -6.31 -9.50 14.93
CA ILE A 14 -5.46 -9.70 13.74
C ILE A 14 -4.61 -10.93 13.99
N PRO A 15 -4.80 -12.01 13.25
CA PRO A 15 -4.29 -13.30 13.71
C PRO A 15 -2.90 -13.57 13.14
N GLY A 16 -2.11 -14.32 13.89
CA GLY A 16 -0.67 -14.42 13.70
C GLY A 16 0.16 -13.43 14.54
N SER A 17 -0.46 -12.42 15.18
CA SER A 17 0.04 -11.97 16.49
C SER A 17 -0.52 -12.91 17.55
N LEU A 18 0.26 -13.12 18.62
CA LEU A 18 -0.03 -13.97 19.79
C LEU A 18 -1.54 -14.08 20.03
N ALA A 19 -2.06 -15.31 20.14
CA ALA A 19 -3.43 -15.56 20.56
C ALA A 19 -3.79 -14.61 21.73
N ASP A 20 -4.95 -13.95 21.61
CA ASP A 20 -5.48 -12.97 22.57
C ASP A 20 -4.80 -11.58 22.61
N LYS A 21 -3.92 -11.27 21.64
CA LYS A 21 -3.27 -9.95 21.56
C LYS A 21 -3.49 -9.30 20.19
N GLY A 22 -3.98 -8.07 20.19
CA GLY A 22 -4.05 -7.23 18.99
C GLY A 22 -2.67 -6.75 18.53
N CYS A 23 -2.62 -6.18 17.34
CA CYS A 23 -1.41 -5.60 16.78
C CYS A 23 -1.67 -4.21 16.17
N TYR A 24 -0.59 -3.46 16.01
CA TYR A 24 -0.62 -2.18 15.29
C TYR A 24 -0.46 -2.45 13.80
N VAL A 25 -1.34 -1.88 13.00
CA VAL A 25 -1.26 -1.94 11.55
C VAL A 25 -0.97 -0.56 11.02
N VAL A 26 -0.01 -0.48 10.11
CA VAL A 26 0.28 0.72 9.36
C VAL A 26 -0.04 0.45 7.90
N LYS A 27 -1.05 1.14 7.38
CA LYS A 27 -1.45 1.08 5.98
C LYS A 27 -0.64 2.09 5.19
N ARG A 28 0.08 1.58 4.20
CA ARG A 28 0.77 2.35 3.17
C ARG A 28 -0.03 2.30 1.87
N ILE A 29 0.39 3.11 0.90
CA ILE A 29 -0.18 3.09 -0.46
C ILE A 29 -0.09 1.72 -1.14
N ASP A 30 0.88 0.89 -0.76
CA ASP A 30 1.25 -0.38 -1.41
C ASP A 30 1.02 -1.61 -0.53
N GLY A 31 0.40 -1.45 0.64
CA GLY A 31 0.04 -2.57 1.51
C GLY A 31 0.08 -2.23 2.99
N CYS A 32 0.01 -3.26 3.83
CA CYS A 32 -0.05 -3.12 5.28
C CYS A 32 1.19 -3.72 5.96
N GLN A 33 1.71 -3.01 6.97
CA GLN A 33 2.75 -3.48 7.86
C GLN A 33 2.17 -3.73 9.25
N TYR A 34 2.60 -4.83 9.87
CA TYR A 34 2.01 -5.31 11.12
C TYR A 34 3.05 -5.36 12.22
N PHE A 35 2.79 -4.69 13.34
CA PHE A 35 3.70 -4.50 14.47
C PHE A 35 3.06 -5.07 15.74
N GLY A 36 3.76 -5.95 16.45
CA GLY A 36 3.18 -6.69 17.58
C GLY A 36 2.86 -5.82 18.79
N LYS A 37 3.72 -4.83 19.07
CA LYS A 37 3.60 -3.91 20.20
C LYS A 37 3.75 -2.47 19.74
N ALA A 38 3.31 -1.54 20.57
CA ALA A 38 3.43 -0.11 20.30
C ALA A 38 4.90 0.30 20.08
N LEU A 39 5.82 -0.26 20.87
CA LEU A 39 7.26 -0.01 20.74
C LEU A 39 7.89 -0.62 19.48
N ASP A 40 7.24 -1.60 18.84
CA ASP A 40 7.73 -2.13 17.57
C ASP A 40 7.57 -1.08 16.45
N LEU A 41 6.61 -0.16 16.55
CA LEU A 41 6.51 1.00 15.65
C LEU A 41 7.75 1.91 15.73
N MET A 42 8.49 1.90 16.84
CA MET A 42 9.74 2.67 16.96
C MET A 42 10.89 2.01 16.18
N SER A 43 10.65 0.85 15.55
CA SER A 43 11.54 0.37 14.50
C SER A 43 11.38 1.17 13.20
N LEU A 44 10.40 2.06 13.07
CA LEU A 44 10.31 2.97 11.94
C LEU A 44 11.36 4.11 12.09
N PRO A 45 11.83 4.69 10.97
CA PRO A 45 12.59 5.93 10.98
C PRO A 45 11.88 7.05 11.74
N SER A 46 12.65 7.95 12.37
CA SER A 46 12.09 9.10 13.09
C SER A 46 11.15 9.96 12.25
N PHE A 47 11.44 10.16 10.96
CA PHE A 47 10.57 10.90 10.05
C PHE A 47 9.24 10.18 9.77
N GLU A 48 9.25 8.86 9.68
CA GLU A 48 8.04 8.04 9.56
C GLU A 48 7.23 8.09 10.86
N CYS A 49 7.87 8.04 12.03
CA CYS A 49 7.18 8.25 13.30
C CYS A 49 6.56 9.66 13.42
N MET A 50 7.20 10.69 12.86
CA MET A 50 6.60 12.03 12.76
C MET A 50 5.34 12.02 11.89
N GLU A 51 5.36 11.33 10.74
CA GLU A 51 4.17 11.19 9.89
C GLU A 51 3.02 10.47 10.63
N LEU A 52 3.31 9.33 11.28
CA LEU A 52 2.32 8.62 12.09
C LEU A 52 1.72 9.51 13.19
N SER A 53 2.53 10.36 13.81
CA SER A 53 2.06 11.26 14.87
C SER A 53 1.03 12.29 14.37
N ARG A 54 1.02 12.62 13.08
CA ARG A 54 0.07 13.55 12.47
C ARG A 54 -1.28 12.89 12.19
N LEU A 55 -1.29 11.58 12.01
CA LEU A 55 -2.49 10.80 11.76
C LEU A 55 -3.30 10.59 13.05
N LYS A 56 -4.59 10.30 12.89
CA LYS A 56 -5.46 9.83 13.97
C LYS A 56 -5.41 8.32 14.01
N MET A 57 -5.12 7.74 15.17
CA MET A 57 -5.07 6.29 15.29
C MET A 57 -6.48 5.68 15.22
N ILE A 58 -6.66 4.72 14.31
CA ILE A 58 -7.88 3.90 14.23
C ILE A 58 -7.89 2.97 15.45
N LYS A 59 -8.99 3.01 16.21
CA LYS A 59 -9.16 2.28 17.47
C LYS A 59 -10.53 1.59 17.47
N PRO A 60 -10.69 0.44 16.79
CA PRO A 60 -11.96 -0.31 16.82
C PRO A 60 -12.36 -0.69 18.25
N ILE A 61 -11.36 -0.91 19.11
CA ILE A 61 -11.54 -1.02 20.56
C ILE A 61 -10.66 0.05 21.22
N GLN A 62 -11.31 0.97 21.93
CA GLN A 62 -10.64 2.03 22.67
C GLN A 62 -10.11 1.47 23.99
N THR A 63 -8.79 1.55 24.17
CA THR A 63 -8.13 1.16 25.42
C THR A 63 -7.30 2.33 25.95
N LYS A 64 -7.17 2.42 27.28
CA LYS A 64 -6.30 3.42 27.92
C LYS A 64 -4.86 3.34 27.41
N HIS A 65 -4.37 2.14 27.12
CA HIS A 65 -3.04 1.92 26.55
C HIS A 65 -2.88 2.61 25.19
N ASN A 66 -3.83 2.39 24.27
CA ASN A 66 -3.79 2.92 22.93
C ASN A 66 -3.90 4.47 22.92
N GLU A 67 -4.77 5.03 23.77
CA GLU A 67 -4.84 6.49 23.94
C GLU A 67 -3.55 7.09 24.49
N THR A 68 -2.97 6.43 25.50
CA THR A 68 -1.73 6.89 26.13
C THR A 68 -0.59 6.85 25.11
N PHE A 69 -0.50 5.78 24.32
CA PHE A 69 0.48 5.65 23.26
C PHE A 69 0.33 6.72 22.19
N GLU A 70 -0.89 6.95 21.67
CA GLU A 70 -1.13 7.98 20.65
C GLU A 70 -0.76 9.39 21.17
N LYS A 71 -1.14 9.72 22.42
CA LYS A 71 -0.78 10.98 23.07
C LYS A 71 0.74 11.11 23.24
N LEU A 72 1.40 10.04 23.67
CA LEU A 72 2.85 10.02 23.83
C LEU A 72 3.56 10.20 22.50
N LEU A 73 3.15 9.48 21.45
CA LEU A 73 3.70 9.61 20.10
C LEU A 73 3.61 11.06 19.58
N LYS A 74 2.43 11.69 19.76
CA LYS A 74 2.18 13.09 19.39
C LYS A 74 3.04 14.09 20.17
N LYS A 75 3.28 13.82 21.45
CA LYS A 75 4.14 14.64 22.30
C LYS A 75 5.61 14.50 21.88
N GLU A 76 6.08 13.27 21.77
CA GLU A 76 7.47 12.93 21.48
C GLU A 76 7.93 13.42 20.10
N ALA A 77 7.04 13.42 19.11
CA ALA A 77 7.29 14.00 17.79
C ALA A 77 7.58 15.51 17.83
N ARG A 78 7.16 16.22 18.89
CA ARG A 78 7.40 17.66 19.09
C ARG A 78 8.59 17.93 20.01
N SER A 79 8.86 17.02 20.96
CA SER A 79 9.88 17.18 22.00
C SER A 79 11.20 16.46 21.71
N GLY A 80 11.33 15.77 20.57
CA GLY A 80 12.59 15.21 20.11
C GLY A 80 12.90 13.80 20.61
N TRP A 81 11.88 12.97 20.86
CA TRP A 81 12.06 11.52 21.06
C TRP A 81 12.91 11.13 22.30
N SER A 82 12.55 11.63 23.49
CA SER A 82 13.27 11.35 24.74
C SER A 82 12.81 10.07 25.47
N LEU A 83 11.54 9.70 25.30
CA LEU A 83 10.91 8.50 25.87
C LEU A 83 10.68 7.41 24.82
N LEU A 84 10.38 7.81 23.59
CA LEU A 84 10.31 6.93 22.44
C LEU A 84 11.61 7.06 21.64
N SER A 85 12.15 5.95 21.14
CA SER A 85 13.43 5.95 20.41
C SER A 85 13.24 5.39 18.99
N PRO A 86 12.67 6.16 18.06
CA PRO A 86 12.56 5.75 16.67
C PRO A 86 13.94 5.63 16.02
N GLN A 87 14.03 4.92 14.91
CA GLN A 87 15.32 4.69 14.26
C GLN A 87 15.92 5.98 13.70
N THR A 88 17.22 6.14 13.94
CA THR A 88 18.07 7.11 13.25
C THR A 88 18.85 6.41 12.15
N LYS A 89 19.14 7.13 11.06
CA LYS A 89 19.90 6.59 9.93
C LYS A 89 21.32 6.24 10.37
N ASP A 90 21.73 4.99 10.17
CA ASP A 90 23.13 4.60 10.27
C ASP A 90 23.87 5.06 9.00
N LYS A 91 25.07 5.63 9.16
CA LYS A 91 25.90 6.12 8.03
C LYS A 91 26.35 4.99 7.11
N ILE A 92 26.51 3.78 7.62
CA ILE A 92 27.10 2.63 6.93
C ILE A 92 26.02 1.71 6.36
N HIS A 93 24.95 1.45 7.12
CA HIS A 93 23.96 0.43 6.79
C HIS A 93 22.56 0.97 6.47
N GLY A 94 22.36 2.29 6.54
CA GLY A 94 21.05 2.90 6.36
C GLY A 94 20.12 2.67 7.56
N TYR A 95 18.83 2.43 7.32
CA TYR A 95 17.89 2.14 8.40
C TYR A 95 17.87 0.64 8.74
N PRO A 96 18.00 0.27 10.02
CA PRO A 96 17.85 -1.12 10.43
C PRO A 96 16.49 -1.71 10.02
N LYS A 97 16.44 -3.04 9.88
CA LYS A 97 15.20 -3.73 9.49
C LYS A 97 14.07 -3.49 10.50
N LEU A 98 12.87 -3.23 9.96
CA LEU A 98 11.66 -3.03 10.77
C LEU A 98 11.29 -4.31 11.55
N LYS A 99 10.76 -4.13 12.76
CA LYS A 99 10.23 -5.21 13.63
C LYS A 99 8.77 -5.50 13.27
N VAL A 100 8.56 -6.01 12.06
CA VAL A 100 7.23 -6.37 11.54
C VAL A 100 7.01 -7.88 11.54
N PHE A 101 5.75 -8.30 11.64
CA PHE A 101 5.39 -9.69 11.35
C PHE A 101 5.62 -9.98 9.87
N LYS A 102 6.35 -11.07 9.57
CA LYS A 102 6.63 -11.47 8.19
C LYS A 102 5.36 -11.85 7.42
N ARG A 103 4.40 -12.48 8.10
CA ARG A 103 3.08 -12.87 7.58
C ARG A 103 2.13 -13.02 8.76
N PRO A 104 1.29 -12.03 9.10
CA PRO A 104 0.18 -12.31 10.00
C PRO A 104 -0.67 -13.38 9.33
N ARG A 105 -0.89 -14.50 10.01
CA ARG A 105 -1.90 -15.48 9.60
C ARG A 105 -3.26 -14.84 9.79
N LEU A 106 -3.73 -14.04 8.84
CA LEU A 106 -5.04 -13.39 8.90
C LEU A 106 -6.10 -14.47 9.30
N ARG A 107 -6.89 -14.36 10.41
CA ARG A 107 -8.02 -15.29 10.66
C ARG A 107 -9.06 -14.95 9.60
N MET A 108 -9.89 -15.96 9.39
CA MET A 108 -11.31 -15.79 9.13
C MET A 108 -11.86 -14.49 9.71
N ILE A 109 -12.20 -13.61 8.77
CA ILE A 109 -13.19 -12.58 8.97
C ILE A 109 -14.55 -13.26 9.18
N GLU A 110 -15.54 -12.52 9.67
CA GLU A 110 -16.91 -13.00 9.64
C GLU A 110 -17.27 -13.41 8.20
N GLN A 111 -17.93 -14.56 8.05
CA GLN A 111 -18.24 -15.18 6.77
C GLN A 111 -19.73 -15.36 6.59
N ASN A 112 -20.13 -15.63 5.34
CA ASN A 112 -21.49 -15.94 4.94
C ASN A 112 -22.46 -14.79 5.23
N TRP A 113 -21.97 -13.56 5.02
CA TRP A 113 -22.75 -12.35 5.21
C TRP A 113 -23.43 -11.89 3.91
N ASN A 114 -23.17 -12.57 2.79
CA ASN A 114 -23.80 -12.32 1.49
C ASN A 114 -25.33 -12.08 1.57
N PRO A 115 -26.16 -12.90 2.26
CA PRO A 115 -27.61 -12.67 2.34
C PRO A 115 -28.03 -11.31 2.93
N TYR A 116 -27.15 -10.72 3.75
CA TYR A 116 -27.40 -9.46 4.44
C TYR A 116 -26.77 -8.27 3.73
N PHE A 117 -25.98 -8.48 2.69
CA PHE A 117 -25.24 -7.42 2.01
C PHE A 117 -26.16 -6.39 1.37
N LYS A 118 -25.75 -5.13 1.45
CA LYS A 118 -26.43 -4.00 0.78
C LYS A 118 -25.51 -3.30 -0.20
N PHE A 119 -24.33 -2.92 0.25
CA PHE A 119 -23.27 -2.40 -0.60
C PHE A 119 -21.96 -2.37 0.21
N TRP A 120 -20.86 -2.09 -0.48
CA TRP A 120 -19.59 -1.79 0.16
C TRP A 120 -18.98 -0.53 -0.41
N PHE A 121 -18.29 0.20 0.45
CA PHE A 121 -17.69 1.47 0.11
C PHE A 121 -16.36 1.64 0.83
N TYR A 122 -15.56 2.57 0.35
CA TYR A 122 -14.34 3.00 0.99
C TYR A 122 -14.58 4.19 1.91
N ASP A 123 -14.21 4.03 3.17
CA ASP A 123 -14.25 5.09 4.17
C ASP A 123 -12.94 5.89 4.07
N GLU A 124 -13.01 7.11 3.54
CA GLU A 124 -11.84 7.96 3.33
C GLU A 124 -11.18 8.42 4.63
N GLN A 125 -11.90 8.42 5.75
CA GLN A 125 -11.36 8.87 7.04
C GLN A 125 -10.51 7.80 7.71
N THR A 126 -10.87 6.53 7.54
CA THR A 126 -10.13 5.40 8.13
C THR A 126 -9.32 4.61 7.10
N ALA A 127 -9.51 4.90 5.82
CA ALA A 127 -8.97 4.16 4.69
C ALA A 127 -9.33 2.67 4.71
N GLU A 128 -10.50 2.32 5.25
CA GLU A 128 -11.03 0.95 5.30
C GLU A 128 -12.05 0.71 4.19
N ALA A 129 -12.11 -0.52 3.66
CA ALA A 129 -13.31 -0.98 2.96
C ALA A 129 -14.36 -1.38 4.00
N VAL A 130 -15.61 -0.98 3.77
CA VAL A 130 -16.73 -1.16 4.67
C VAL A 130 -17.85 -1.88 3.94
N ASN A 131 -18.14 -3.11 4.34
CA ASN A 131 -19.34 -3.84 3.89
C ASN A 131 -20.50 -3.45 4.79
N LEU A 132 -21.52 -2.82 4.21
CA LEU A 132 -22.76 -2.50 4.90
C LEU A 132 -23.73 -3.68 4.78
N LEU A 133 -24.18 -4.16 5.93
CA LEU A 133 -25.07 -5.30 6.06
C LEU A 133 -26.37 -4.88 6.76
N LYS A 134 -27.48 -5.46 6.33
CA LYS A 134 -28.78 -5.34 7.01
C LYS A 134 -29.36 -6.72 7.26
N GLN A 135 -29.49 -7.07 8.53
CA GLN A 135 -30.14 -8.29 8.99
C GLN A 135 -31.38 -7.88 9.79
N GLU A 136 -32.56 -8.27 9.30
CA GLU A 136 -33.84 -7.75 9.81
C GLU A 136 -33.85 -6.21 9.75
N ASP A 137 -34.11 -5.52 10.87
CA ASP A 137 -34.05 -4.06 11.00
C ASP A 137 -32.74 -3.54 11.61
N GLN A 138 -31.75 -4.41 11.80
CA GLN A 138 -30.45 -4.03 12.35
C GLN A 138 -29.41 -3.81 11.26
N TRP A 139 -28.82 -2.62 11.26
CA TRP A 139 -27.67 -2.27 10.42
C TRP A 139 -26.37 -2.61 11.13
N ARG A 140 -25.44 -3.22 10.40
CA ARG A 140 -24.09 -3.49 10.89
C ARG A 140 -23.07 -3.40 9.77
N VAL A 141 -21.80 -3.29 10.14
CA VAL A 141 -20.70 -3.16 9.18
C VAL A 141 -19.59 -4.15 9.46
N ILE A 142 -18.96 -4.63 8.38
CA ILE A 142 -17.67 -5.33 8.44
C ILE A 142 -16.62 -4.40 7.84
N ARG A 143 -15.60 -4.05 8.63
CA ARG A 143 -14.51 -3.14 8.24
C ARG A 143 -13.22 -3.90 7.94
N MET A 144 -12.58 -3.54 6.83
CA MET A 144 -11.34 -4.16 6.35
C MET A 144 -10.31 -3.09 6.04
N LEU A 145 -9.28 -3.00 6.89
CA LEU A 145 -8.16 -2.09 6.62
C LEU A 145 -7.24 -2.63 5.52
N ASP A 146 -6.86 -3.91 5.60
CA ASP A 146 -5.98 -4.58 4.64
C ASP A 146 -6.81 -5.29 3.56
N PRO A 147 -6.64 -4.94 2.26
CA PRO A 147 -7.24 -5.66 1.14
C PRO A 147 -7.02 -7.18 1.17
N VAL A 148 -5.85 -7.64 1.64
CA VAL A 148 -5.50 -9.06 1.71
C VAL A 148 -6.44 -9.83 2.66
N ARG A 149 -7.21 -9.16 3.52
CA ARG A 149 -8.23 -9.83 4.35
C ARG A 149 -9.31 -10.54 3.54
N ILE A 150 -9.55 -10.15 2.29
CA ILE A 150 -10.54 -10.76 1.40
C ILE A 150 -10.23 -12.24 1.13
N VAL A 151 -8.96 -12.67 1.19
CA VAL A 151 -8.56 -14.08 0.97
C VAL A 151 -9.20 -15.04 1.99
N ASN A 152 -9.67 -14.51 3.11
CA ASN A 152 -10.31 -15.26 4.19
C ASN A 152 -11.83 -15.20 4.17
N CYS A 153 -12.44 -14.63 3.15
CA CYS A 153 -13.89 -14.66 2.97
C CYS A 153 -14.34 -16.06 2.53
N SER A 154 -15.64 -16.37 2.68
CA SER A 154 -16.19 -17.59 2.07
C SER A 154 -16.24 -17.42 0.55
N LYS A 155 -16.44 -18.53 -0.18
CA LYS A 155 -16.57 -18.47 -1.64
C LYS A 155 -17.71 -17.54 -2.06
N ASP A 156 -18.88 -17.67 -1.44
CA ASP A 156 -20.06 -16.86 -1.78
C ASP A 156 -19.87 -15.37 -1.47
N ASP A 157 -19.12 -15.05 -0.40
CA ASP A 157 -18.78 -13.66 -0.09
C ASP A 157 -17.78 -13.09 -1.14
N ILE A 158 -16.83 -13.90 -1.62
CA ILE A 158 -15.87 -13.47 -2.66
C ILE A 158 -16.55 -13.28 -4.01
N ASP A 159 -17.45 -14.20 -4.39
CA ASP A 159 -18.25 -14.09 -5.62
C ASP A 159 -19.04 -12.76 -5.60
N LEU A 160 -19.65 -12.42 -4.46
CA LEU A 160 -20.35 -11.16 -4.26
C LEU A 160 -19.43 -9.94 -4.37
N LEU A 161 -18.27 -9.93 -3.69
CA LEU A 161 -17.31 -8.82 -3.75
C LEU A 161 -16.70 -8.62 -5.15
N ASN A 162 -16.59 -9.70 -5.92
CA ASN A 162 -16.14 -9.62 -7.31
C ASN A 162 -17.21 -8.97 -8.21
N MET A 163 -18.49 -9.28 -7.99
CA MET A 163 -19.61 -8.75 -8.78
C MET A 163 -20.00 -7.32 -8.39
N ALA A 164 -19.94 -6.98 -7.11
CA ALA A 164 -20.29 -5.66 -6.60
C ALA A 164 -19.07 -4.73 -6.67
N GLU A 165 -19.18 -3.61 -7.39
CA GLU A 165 -18.13 -2.59 -7.38
C GLU A 165 -18.09 -1.85 -6.05
N ILE A 166 -16.91 -1.70 -5.45
CA ILE A 166 -16.72 -0.90 -4.24
C ILE A 166 -16.84 0.58 -4.57
N PHE A 167 -17.75 1.26 -3.88
CA PHE A 167 -17.94 2.70 -4.05
C PHE A 167 -16.80 3.50 -3.39
N ALA A 168 -16.38 4.58 -4.03
CA ALA A 168 -15.47 5.57 -3.47
C ALA A 168 -15.92 6.97 -3.88
N ALA A 169 -15.88 7.92 -2.95
CA ALA A 169 -16.01 9.33 -3.29
C ALA A 169 -14.83 9.80 -4.17
N ASP A 170 -15.04 10.89 -4.91
CA ASP A 170 -13.94 11.61 -5.54
C ASP A 170 -13.13 12.36 -4.47
N GLY A 171 -11.81 12.22 -4.52
CA GLY A 171 -10.92 12.89 -3.57
C GLY A 171 -9.57 12.21 -3.42
N TYR A 172 -8.74 12.80 -2.56
CA TYR A 172 -7.37 12.38 -2.30
C TYR A 172 -7.09 12.34 -0.81
N HIS A 173 -6.25 11.39 -0.40
CA HIS A 173 -5.61 11.44 0.91
C HIS A 173 -4.53 12.52 0.92
N ASP A 174 -4.18 13.03 2.10
CA ASP A 174 -3.12 14.02 2.31
C ASP A 174 -1.76 13.61 1.71
N VAL A 175 -1.55 12.30 1.51
CA VAL A 175 -0.34 11.75 0.91
C VAL A 175 -0.34 11.76 -0.62
N GLY A 176 -1.38 12.28 -1.26
CA GLY A 176 -1.49 12.49 -2.70
C GLY A 176 -1.99 11.28 -3.50
N ILE A 177 -2.58 10.28 -2.83
CA ILE A 177 -3.19 9.11 -3.49
C ILE A 177 -4.71 9.30 -3.54
N SER A 178 -5.33 9.00 -4.69
CA SER A 178 -6.78 9.14 -4.82
C SER A 178 -7.51 8.04 -4.03
N TYR A 179 -8.74 8.31 -3.59
CA TYR A 179 -9.56 7.28 -2.94
C TYR A 179 -9.82 6.11 -3.89
N LYS A 180 -10.06 6.41 -5.17
CA LYS A 180 -10.26 5.41 -6.23
C LYS A 180 -9.05 4.49 -6.37
N ASP A 181 -7.82 5.01 -6.33
CA ASP A 181 -6.61 4.17 -6.39
C ASP A 181 -6.49 3.23 -5.19
N MET A 182 -6.90 3.68 -4.00
CA MET A 182 -6.94 2.84 -2.80
C MET A 182 -8.00 1.74 -2.91
N VAL A 183 -9.15 2.06 -3.51
CA VAL A 183 -10.27 1.15 -3.73
C VAL A 183 -9.93 0.06 -4.75
N VAL A 184 -9.17 0.39 -5.80
CA VAL A 184 -8.69 -0.56 -6.80
C VAL A 184 -7.95 -1.72 -6.15
N GLN A 185 -7.23 -1.51 -5.05
CA GLN A 185 -6.54 -2.59 -4.34
C GLN A 185 -7.52 -3.62 -3.77
N PHE A 186 -8.60 -3.19 -3.13
CA PHE A 186 -9.64 -4.10 -2.60
C PHE A 186 -10.33 -4.86 -3.72
N GLN A 187 -10.77 -4.14 -4.76
CA GLN A 187 -11.45 -4.75 -5.89
C GLN A 187 -10.55 -5.76 -6.63
N THR A 188 -9.26 -5.44 -6.76
CA THR A 188 -8.27 -6.32 -7.40
C THR A 188 -8.10 -7.62 -6.62
N ILE A 189 -7.95 -7.55 -5.29
CA ILE A 189 -7.85 -8.77 -4.47
C ILE A 189 -9.13 -9.61 -4.57
N ALA A 190 -10.32 -9.00 -4.52
CA ALA A 190 -11.58 -9.74 -4.71
C ALA A 190 -11.63 -10.47 -6.07
N ARG A 191 -11.27 -9.77 -7.15
CA ARG A 191 -11.19 -10.35 -8.51
C ARG A 191 -10.17 -11.46 -8.62
N MET A 192 -8.99 -11.30 -8.02
CA MET A 192 -7.94 -12.33 -7.99
C MET A 192 -8.41 -13.56 -7.24
N CYS A 193 -9.01 -13.38 -6.06
CA CYS A 193 -9.56 -14.47 -5.26
C CYS A 193 -10.62 -15.25 -6.03
N TYR A 194 -11.54 -14.54 -6.68
CA TYR A 194 -12.55 -15.15 -7.55
C TYR A 194 -11.92 -15.95 -8.70
N THR A 195 -10.98 -15.34 -9.43
CA THR A 195 -10.36 -15.93 -10.62
C THR A 195 -9.55 -17.18 -10.28
N ILE A 196 -8.83 -17.17 -9.16
CA ILE A 196 -7.94 -18.26 -8.75
C ILE A 196 -8.66 -19.28 -7.84
N GLY A 197 -9.90 -18.99 -7.43
CA GLY A 197 -10.63 -19.83 -6.47
C GLY A 197 -10.03 -19.80 -5.06
N ILE A 198 -9.38 -18.69 -4.67
CA ILE A 198 -8.89 -18.49 -3.30
C ILE A 198 -10.06 -18.09 -2.42
N HIS A 199 -10.32 -18.88 -1.38
CA HIS A 199 -11.27 -18.56 -0.30
C HIS A 199 -10.86 -19.31 0.97
N SER A 200 -11.50 -19.05 2.11
CA SER A 200 -11.11 -19.66 3.40
C SER A 200 -11.12 -21.20 3.46
N GLY A 201 -11.85 -21.84 2.54
CA GLY A 201 -12.02 -23.28 2.46
C GLY A 201 -11.38 -23.91 1.21
N CYS A 202 -10.57 -23.17 0.46
CA CYS A 202 -9.97 -23.68 -0.76
C CYS A 202 -8.84 -24.67 -0.45
N ASN A 203 -8.62 -25.62 -1.37
CA ASN A 203 -7.41 -26.44 -1.35
C ASN A 203 -6.24 -25.64 -1.95
N TRP A 204 -5.19 -25.45 -1.15
CA TRP A 204 -4.02 -24.68 -1.57
C TRP A 204 -3.21 -25.33 -2.69
N GLU A 205 -3.26 -26.65 -2.83
CA GLU A 205 -2.58 -27.34 -3.93
C GLU A 205 -3.19 -26.96 -5.28
N ASP A 206 -4.53 -26.98 -5.35
CA ASP A 206 -5.29 -26.61 -6.55
C ASP A 206 -5.11 -25.12 -6.89
N VAL A 207 -5.15 -24.26 -5.87
CA VAL A 207 -4.87 -22.82 -6.02
C VAL A 207 -3.46 -22.56 -6.55
N ASN A 208 -2.45 -23.25 -6.01
CA ASN A 208 -1.07 -23.08 -6.44
C ASN A 208 -0.87 -23.54 -7.88
N TYR A 209 -1.52 -24.65 -8.27
CA TYR A 209 -1.50 -25.14 -9.65
C TYR A 209 -2.08 -24.09 -10.61
N LEU A 210 -3.29 -23.59 -10.33
CA LEU A 210 -3.95 -22.60 -11.18
C LEU A 210 -3.18 -21.28 -11.23
N TYR A 211 -2.61 -20.84 -10.10
CA TYR A 211 -1.75 -19.67 -10.04
C TYR A 211 -0.52 -19.84 -10.94
N ALA A 212 0.14 -21.00 -10.89
CA ALA A 212 1.31 -21.28 -11.74
C ALA A 212 0.95 -21.28 -13.23
N GLU A 213 -0.20 -21.86 -13.61
CA GLU A 213 -0.71 -21.80 -15.00
C GLU A 213 -0.97 -20.36 -15.45
N LEU A 214 -1.65 -19.56 -14.62
CA LEU A 214 -1.94 -18.16 -14.93
C LEU A 214 -0.65 -17.33 -15.07
N MET A 215 0.33 -17.53 -14.20
CA MET A 215 1.63 -16.86 -14.29
C MET A 215 2.39 -17.23 -15.58
N LYS A 216 2.26 -18.48 -16.04
CA LYS A 216 2.83 -18.90 -17.32
C LYS A 216 2.15 -18.20 -18.49
N ILE A 217 0.81 -18.15 -18.51
CA ILE A 217 0.05 -17.44 -19.54
C ILE A 217 0.36 -15.94 -19.54
N GLN A 218 0.51 -15.33 -18.36
CA GLN A 218 0.86 -13.91 -18.23
C GLN A 218 2.24 -13.65 -18.83
N LYS A 219 3.24 -14.48 -18.50
CA LYS A 219 4.57 -14.38 -19.09
C LYS A 219 4.54 -14.47 -20.62
N GLU A 220 3.76 -15.40 -21.18
CA GLU A 220 3.59 -15.53 -22.64
C GLU A 220 2.87 -14.33 -23.29
N ARG A 221 2.08 -13.56 -22.53
CA ARG A 221 1.48 -12.30 -23.01
C ARG A 221 2.47 -11.17 -22.95
N ASP A 222 3.16 -11.00 -21.83
CA ASP A 222 4.18 -9.96 -21.63
C ASP A 222 5.26 -10.06 -22.71
N GLU A 223 5.78 -11.26 -22.99
CA GLU A 223 6.77 -11.50 -24.06
C GLU A 223 6.23 -11.12 -25.46
N ARG A 224 4.92 -11.28 -25.68
CA ARG A 224 4.27 -10.97 -26.95
C ARG A 224 4.09 -9.46 -27.12
N ASP A 225 3.69 -8.79 -26.05
CA ASP A 225 3.50 -7.34 -26.00
C ASP A 225 4.86 -6.62 -26.12
N ASP A 226 5.89 -7.12 -25.43
CA ASP A 226 7.28 -6.64 -25.57
C ASP A 226 7.77 -6.77 -27.02
N LYS A 227 7.46 -7.88 -27.68
CA LYS A 227 7.80 -8.07 -29.10
C LYS A 227 7.06 -7.09 -30.00
N LEU A 228 5.75 -6.91 -29.79
CA LEU A 228 4.95 -5.96 -30.54
C LEU A 228 5.44 -4.53 -30.36
N GLU A 229 5.83 -4.15 -29.15
CA GLU A 229 6.34 -2.82 -28.85
C GLU A 229 7.75 -2.63 -29.44
N ALA A 230 8.62 -3.63 -29.37
CA ALA A 230 9.92 -3.60 -30.04
C ALA A 230 9.78 -3.45 -31.56
N GLU A 231 8.83 -4.15 -32.19
CA GLU A 231 8.51 -4.02 -33.62
C GLU A 231 7.94 -2.64 -33.97
N ARG A 232 7.10 -2.06 -33.11
CA ARG A 232 6.61 -0.68 -33.27
C ARG A 232 7.76 0.32 -33.20
N LEU A 233 8.62 0.22 -32.19
CA LEU A 233 9.78 1.08 -32.01
C LEU A 233 10.77 0.96 -33.17
N ALA A 234 10.97 -0.23 -33.72
CA ALA A 234 11.85 -0.45 -34.87
C ALA A 234 11.35 0.19 -36.18
N LYS A 235 10.04 0.42 -36.31
CA LYS A 235 9.42 1.11 -37.46
C LYS A 235 9.48 2.64 -37.35
N ILE A 236 9.82 3.18 -36.17
CA ILE A 236 10.01 4.62 -36.00
C ILE A 236 11.32 5.01 -36.72
N PRO A 237 11.28 5.94 -37.68
CA PRO A 237 12.48 6.41 -38.36
C PRO A 237 13.50 6.93 -37.35
N ARG A 238 14.78 6.56 -37.49
CA ARG A 238 15.86 7.01 -36.59
C ARG A 238 15.94 8.54 -36.47
N SER A 239 15.53 9.28 -37.51
CA SER A 239 15.44 10.74 -37.51
C SER A 239 14.44 11.33 -36.49
N VAL A 240 13.42 10.55 -36.09
CA VAL A 240 12.43 10.95 -35.07
C VAL A 240 12.93 10.63 -33.66
N VAL A 241 13.69 9.53 -33.50
CA VAL A 241 14.28 9.11 -32.21
C VAL A 241 15.34 10.11 -31.73
N ILE A 242 16.12 10.71 -32.64
CA ILE A 242 17.16 11.70 -32.29
C ILE A 242 16.54 13.00 -31.73
N ARG A 243 15.39 13.45 -32.25
CA ARG A 243 14.71 14.67 -31.76
C ARG A 243 14.20 14.57 -30.32
N ALA A 244 13.97 13.36 -29.80
CA ALA A 244 13.55 13.17 -28.41
C ALA A 244 14.73 13.25 -27.43
N VAL A 245 15.95 12.91 -27.85
CA VAL A 245 17.15 13.00 -27.00
C VAL A 245 17.66 14.43 -26.93
N ASP A 246 17.57 15.19 -28.04
CA ASP A 246 17.99 16.60 -28.07
C ASP A 246 17.04 17.53 -27.28
N ASN A 247 15.78 17.14 -27.05
CA ASN A 247 14.85 17.88 -26.18
C ASN A 247 14.99 17.55 -24.69
N VAL A 248 15.86 16.60 -24.30
CA VAL A 248 16.16 16.28 -22.90
C VAL A 248 17.57 16.74 -22.49
N VAL A 249 18.36 17.29 -23.42
CA VAL A 249 19.65 17.95 -23.14
C VAL A 249 19.64 19.37 -23.69
N GLY A 250 18.74 20.18 -23.14
CA GLY A 250 18.64 21.61 -23.41
C GLY A 250 18.80 22.41 -22.13
N GLU A 251 19.93 22.28 -21.44
CA GLU A 251 20.57 23.32 -20.62
C GLU A 251 21.86 22.77 -19.98
N THR A 252 22.98 23.07 -20.63
CA THR A 252 24.41 23.12 -20.22
C THR A 252 25.21 22.72 -21.46
N SER A 253 26.13 23.48 -22.03
CA SER A 253 26.99 24.54 -21.52
C SER A 253 27.61 25.23 -22.75
N GLY A 254 27.56 26.57 -22.80
CA GLY A 254 28.35 27.35 -23.75
C GLY A 254 29.62 27.83 -23.05
N VAL A 255 30.70 27.09 -23.25
CA VAL A 255 32.07 27.54 -22.96
C VAL A 255 32.43 28.55 -24.05
N GLU A 256 32.63 29.81 -23.69
CA GLU A 256 33.27 30.78 -24.58
C GLU A 256 34.78 30.51 -24.61
N ASP A 257 35.23 29.95 -25.72
CA ASP A 257 36.62 30.01 -26.18
C ASP A 257 37.01 31.48 -26.40
N LYS A 258 37.96 31.99 -25.63
CA LYS A 258 38.70 33.22 -25.99
C LYS A 258 40.00 32.82 -26.64
N THR A 259 39.98 32.88 -27.97
CA THR A 259 41.15 32.90 -28.85
C THR A 259 42.03 34.11 -28.54
N GLU A 260 43.31 33.82 -28.34
CA GLU A 260 44.41 34.80 -28.38
C GLU A 260 44.47 35.44 -29.77
N ASP A 261 44.50 36.78 -29.82
CA ASP A 261 44.92 37.52 -31.00
C ASP A 261 46.16 38.35 -30.63
N LYS A 262 47.31 37.93 -31.17
CA LYS A 262 48.54 38.70 -31.17
C LYS A 262 48.47 39.69 -32.34
N SER A 263 48.67 40.97 -32.05
CA SER A 263 49.23 41.90 -33.03
C SER A 263 50.39 42.66 -32.38
N GLU A 264 51.55 42.52 -33.02
CA GLU A 264 52.80 43.22 -32.75
C GLU A 264 52.78 44.62 -33.39
N GLY A 265 53.56 45.55 -32.82
CA GLY A 265 54.14 46.66 -33.58
C GLY A 265 54.38 47.97 -32.83
N GLN A 266 55.65 48.21 -32.45
CA GLN A 266 56.46 49.46 -32.63
C GLN A 266 55.88 50.80 -32.11
N ASP A 267 56.57 51.66 -31.35
CA ASP A 267 58.00 51.99 -31.11
C ASP A 267 58.20 52.50 -29.67
#